data_AF-A0AA89C7P4-F1
#
_entry.id   AF-A0AA89C7P4-F1
#
_cell.length_a   1.000
_cell.length_b   1.000
_cell.length_c   1.000
_cell.angle_alpha   90.00
_cell.angle_beta   90.00
_cell.angle_gamma   90.00
#
_symmetry.space_group_name_H-M   'P 1'
#
loop_
_entity.id
_entity.type
_entity.pdbx_description
1 polymer ?
#
loop_
_entity_poly.entity_id
_entity_poly.type
_entity_poly.pdbx_seq_one_letter_code
_entity_poly.pdbx_strand_id
1 'polypeptide(L)'
;MAELTENGPPSYGEVNHAYQETEHNGNIHTNSTLTRRPRDENNDVTAGDKQWDKEKDGSQAVTIENDGSASKLLYRTSQTPPFHLLLFFGFQQALLSLSSSLGQVIIAAGVMCADNDQEMKSQMLGSILIINGLSTLMMVTLGSRLPLYQGSYSGYLIPLLTLQNLQPDMCKRFDTSLINATAANSSLITDIETERKQYSMDTFGSMQGSLMLVGFIHALIGGTGLIGVLLRFIGPVTIVPTILLVGIYIAEPALKFAVVYWPITFLTLALAFIFAFYLGKFLLPIPVWTPSKGFRFIRYPLHQVYAILIAITIGWLVCHVMTVAGVFTDDPKNKQYKARTDASIHEALDSANWIFYPYPGMYGTPTIKATIFVGYMIATMISILDSIGDYYACARMSHVPPPPQHATNRGIMVEGISTVISGAMGAPVATTTYGPNIGAIGITRVASRSVFITLGLIYIVFGLLGKLSAVFVSIPHPVLGGSIIMMVGMFIGVNLSNLQPVDLSSTRNLAIIGVSIMMGLVVPLWVKKYPEDVETGNVDIDFILKGLLANPNFSGSVLAFLLDNTIPGTKKERGISAWQDPSSCSEEEKALFEDTAEIYEFPLSQRIKRLRIWKYIPFMPDPAENEENQTKL
;
A
#
# COMPACT_ATOMS: atom_id res chain seq x y z
N MET A 1 -22.24 -61.51 -6.50
CA MET A 1 -20.93 -61.64 -7.18
C MET A 1 -20.29 -60.25 -7.11
N ALA A 2 -19.49 -59.94 -6.08
CA ALA A 2 -18.06 -60.29 -5.89
C ALA A 2 -17.20 -59.48 -6.91
N GLU A 3 -16.17 -58.68 -6.62
CA GLU A 3 -15.09 -58.54 -5.58
C GLU A 3 -14.56 -57.07 -5.64
N LEU A 4 -14.18 -56.34 -4.59
CA LEU A 4 -13.04 -56.39 -3.64
C LEU A 4 -11.67 -55.85 -4.16
N THR A 5 -11.28 -54.70 -3.57
CA THR A 5 -10.00 -54.30 -2.91
C THR A 5 -8.64 -54.09 -3.62
N GLU A 6 -7.98 -53.03 -3.09
CA GLU A 6 -6.54 -52.83 -2.79
C GLU A 6 -5.53 -52.46 -3.89
N ASN A 7 -4.78 -51.38 -3.63
CA ASN A 7 -3.46 -51.13 -4.20
C ASN A 7 -2.51 -50.63 -3.09
N GLY A 8 -1.57 -51.51 -2.71
CA GLY A 8 -0.30 -51.20 -2.07
C GLY A 8 0.87 -51.21 -3.08
N PRO A 9 2.12 -50.93 -2.65
CA PRO A 9 3.12 -50.15 -3.41
C PRO A 9 4.27 -50.99 -3.99
N PRO A 10 5.25 -50.39 -4.69
CA PRO A 10 6.57 -51.01 -4.87
C PRO A 10 7.68 -50.32 -4.06
N SER A 11 8.50 -51.16 -3.42
CA SER A 11 9.79 -50.87 -2.79
C SER A 11 10.89 -50.57 -3.81
N TYR A 12 12.02 -49.98 -3.39
CA TYR A 12 13.38 -50.56 -3.52
C TYR A 12 14.47 -49.59 -3.02
N GLY A 13 15.36 -50.08 -2.15
CA GLY A 13 16.81 -49.85 -2.25
C GLY A 13 17.50 -48.92 -1.25
N GLU A 14 17.95 -49.48 -0.10
CA GLU A 14 19.02 -48.95 0.74
C GLU A 14 20.41 -49.16 0.10
N VAL A 15 21.34 -48.19 0.27
CA VAL A 15 22.79 -48.46 0.40
C VAL A 15 23.44 -47.41 1.33
N ASN A 16 24.08 -47.91 2.39
CA ASN A 16 24.92 -47.22 3.37
C ASN A 16 26.27 -46.75 2.77
N HIS A 17 26.84 -45.64 3.27
CA HIS A 17 28.09 -45.66 4.05
C HIS A 17 28.59 -44.26 4.47
N ALA A 18 29.07 -44.22 5.72
CA ALA A 18 29.65 -43.11 6.46
C ALA A 18 31.03 -42.66 5.95
N TYR A 19 31.46 -41.43 6.29
CA TYR A 19 32.87 -41.12 6.56
C TYR A 19 33.02 -40.06 7.67
N GLN A 20 33.94 -40.39 8.59
CA GLN A 20 34.38 -39.66 9.78
C GLN A 20 35.39 -38.55 9.48
N GLU A 21 35.53 -37.66 10.47
CA GLU A 21 36.58 -36.67 10.69
C GLU A 21 38.02 -37.20 10.56
N THR A 22 38.95 -36.31 10.20
CA THR A 22 40.34 -36.34 10.70
C THR A 22 40.98 -34.95 10.57
N GLU A 23 41.54 -34.47 11.69
CA GLU A 23 42.44 -33.32 11.79
C GLU A 23 43.83 -33.64 11.19
N HIS A 24 44.51 -32.64 10.62
CA HIS A 24 45.96 -32.49 10.83
C HIS A 24 46.54 -31.10 10.50
N ASN A 25 47.53 -30.73 11.32
CA ASN A 25 48.34 -29.50 11.36
C ASN A 25 49.16 -29.21 10.09
N GLY A 26 49.48 -27.93 9.84
CA GLY A 26 50.57 -27.52 8.94
C GLY A 26 50.76 -26.00 8.83
N ASN A 27 51.94 -25.54 9.21
CA ASN A 27 52.38 -24.15 9.41
C ASN A 27 52.96 -23.46 8.13
N ILE A 28 52.78 -22.14 8.02
CA ILE A 28 53.70 -21.08 7.51
C ILE A 28 54.16 -21.10 6.01
N HIS A 29 53.80 -20.06 5.22
CA HIS A 29 54.71 -19.00 4.70
C HIS A 29 54.04 -18.02 3.70
N THR A 30 54.58 -16.80 3.75
CA THR A 30 54.38 -15.51 3.07
C THR A 30 54.60 -15.41 1.55
N ASN A 31 53.93 -14.41 0.94
CA ASN A 31 54.38 -13.41 -0.07
C ASN A 31 53.64 -13.29 -1.43
N SER A 32 52.96 -12.14 -1.58
CA SER A 32 53.00 -11.10 -2.64
C SER A 32 53.14 -11.44 -4.14
N THR A 33 52.27 -10.84 -4.97
CA THR A 33 52.56 -10.01 -6.20
C THR A 33 51.22 -9.66 -6.89
N LEU A 34 50.78 -8.39 -7.00
CA LEU A 34 51.15 -7.26 -7.90
C LEU A 34 50.27 -7.16 -9.16
N THR A 35 49.59 -6.01 -9.33
CA THR A 35 49.35 -5.19 -10.56
C THR A 35 48.24 -4.16 -10.26
N ARG A 36 48.24 -2.89 -10.68
CA ARG A 36 49.20 -1.91 -11.22
C ARG A 36 48.45 -0.55 -11.20
N ARG A 37 49.04 0.53 -10.66
CA ARG A 37 48.61 1.94 -10.87
C ARG A 37 49.47 2.60 -11.96
N PRO A 38 49.04 3.73 -12.56
CA PRO A 38 49.91 4.86 -12.87
C PRO A 38 49.42 6.12 -12.11
N ARG A 39 50.22 6.78 -11.25
CA ARG A 39 51.42 7.64 -11.37
C ARG A 39 51.05 9.14 -11.51
N ASP A 40 51.45 9.88 -10.49
CA ASP A 40 51.29 11.32 -10.26
C ASP A 40 52.20 12.20 -11.15
N GLU A 41 51.79 13.45 -11.37
CA GLU A 41 52.69 14.58 -11.63
C GLU A 41 52.29 15.79 -10.76
N ASN A 42 53.27 16.33 -10.05
CA ASN A 42 53.22 17.50 -9.19
C ASN A 42 53.22 18.82 -9.99
N ASN A 43 52.64 19.88 -9.43
CA ASN A 43 53.28 21.21 -9.37
C ASN A 43 52.59 22.15 -8.35
N ASP A 44 53.41 22.70 -7.45
CA ASP A 44 53.12 23.85 -6.58
C ASP A 44 53.03 25.17 -7.39
N VAL A 45 52.40 26.22 -6.80
CA VAL A 45 52.84 27.65 -6.74
C VAL A 45 51.68 28.68 -6.70
N THR A 46 51.56 29.35 -5.53
CA THR A 46 51.20 30.77 -5.20
C THR A 46 49.83 31.42 -5.48
N ALA A 47 49.47 32.28 -4.52
CA ALA A 47 48.36 33.24 -4.48
C ALA A 47 48.56 34.52 -5.33
N GLY A 48 47.45 35.18 -5.71
CA GLY A 48 47.43 36.62 -6.09
C GLY A 48 46.46 37.01 -7.22
N ASP A 49 45.37 37.70 -6.85
CA ASP A 49 44.52 38.67 -7.58
C ASP A 49 44.44 38.71 -9.12
N LYS A 50 43.20 38.65 -9.66
CA LYS A 50 42.53 39.78 -10.36
C LYS A 50 41.12 39.44 -10.86
N GLN A 51 40.22 40.35 -10.54
CA GLN A 51 38.82 40.51 -10.95
C GLN A 51 38.65 40.83 -12.45
N TRP A 52 37.66 40.22 -13.12
CA TRP A 52 36.90 40.81 -14.24
C TRP A 52 35.49 40.21 -14.31
N ASP A 53 34.50 41.07 -14.08
CA ASP A 53 33.08 40.82 -14.32
C ASP A 53 32.78 40.54 -15.79
N LYS A 54 31.93 39.55 -16.06
CA LYS A 54 31.02 39.54 -17.22
C LYS A 54 29.77 38.72 -16.89
N GLU A 55 28.68 39.43 -16.66
CA GLU A 55 27.30 38.95 -16.80
C GLU A 55 27.06 38.31 -18.18
N LYS A 56 26.31 37.19 -18.16
CA LYS A 56 25.54 36.48 -19.21
C LYS A 56 25.70 34.98 -18.95
N ASP A 57 24.69 34.12 -18.85
CA ASP A 57 23.28 34.15 -19.23
C ASP A 57 22.56 33.12 -18.35
N GLY A 58 21.39 33.49 -17.83
CA GLY A 58 20.62 32.72 -16.86
C GLY A 58 19.82 31.60 -17.50
N SER A 59 20.49 30.50 -17.83
CA SER A 59 19.87 29.21 -18.13
C SER A 59 20.60 28.13 -17.32
N GLN A 60 20.25 28.00 -16.03
CA GLN A 60 20.56 26.77 -15.30
C GLN A 60 19.78 25.63 -15.95
N ALA A 61 20.44 24.95 -16.89
CA ALA A 61 20.07 23.62 -17.28
C ALA A 61 20.17 22.75 -16.01
N VAL A 62 19.08 22.10 -15.64
CA VAL A 62 19.10 21.07 -14.59
C VAL A 62 19.88 19.90 -15.15
N THR A 63 21.19 19.89 -14.91
CA THR A 63 22.04 18.72 -15.05
C THR A 63 21.68 17.76 -13.93
N ILE A 64 20.98 16.68 -14.28
CA ILE A 64 20.92 15.49 -13.42
C ILE A 64 22.28 14.81 -13.62
N GLU A 65 23.28 15.24 -12.85
CA GLU A 65 24.52 14.50 -12.71
C GLU A 65 24.20 13.19 -11.99
N ASN A 66 24.50 12.08 -12.66
CA ASN A 66 24.41 10.75 -12.10
C ASN A 66 25.72 10.44 -11.36
N ASP A 67 26.01 11.22 -10.32
CA ASP A 67 27.11 10.94 -9.39
C ASP A 67 26.58 10.05 -8.27
N GLY A 68 27.40 9.08 -7.85
CA GLY A 68 27.12 8.13 -6.77
C GLY A 68 27.01 8.75 -5.37
N SER A 69 26.64 10.03 -5.28
CA SER A 69 26.20 10.72 -4.07
C SER A 69 24.68 10.65 -4.00
N ALA A 70 24.13 10.38 -2.83
CA ALA A 70 22.69 10.24 -2.63
C ALA A 70 21.94 11.49 -3.16
N SER A 71 21.22 11.27 -4.27
CA SER A 71 20.56 12.32 -5.04
C SER A 71 19.62 13.18 -4.20
N LYS A 72 19.91 14.48 -4.14
CA LYS A 72 19.13 15.53 -3.48
C LYS A 72 17.65 15.53 -3.89
N LEU A 73 16.76 15.86 -2.96
CA LEU A 73 15.33 16.08 -3.22
C LEU A 73 15.11 17.32 -4.07
N LEU A 74 14.15 17.22 -5.00
CA LEU A 74 13.66 18.35 -5.79
C LEU A 74 12.82 19.30 -4.93
N TYR A 75 11.98 18.74 -4.05
CA TYR A 75 11.23 19.49 -3.05
C TYR A 75 11.24 18.75 -1.72
N ARG A 76 11.69 19.45 -0.68
CA ARG A 76 11.75 18.94 0.70
C ARG A 76 10.37 18.88 1.35
N THR A 77 10.29 18.18 2.48
CA THR A 77 9.06 18.01 3.27
C THR A 77 8.51 19.35 3.77
N SER A 78 9.39 20.28 4.13
CA SER A 78 9.06 21.63 4.59
C SER A 78 8.71 22.62 3.47
N GLN A 79 9.13 22.36 2.22
CA GLN A 79 9.00 23.30 1.11
C GLN A 79 7.65 23.21 0.41
N THR A 80 7.21 24.31 -0.18
CA THR A 80 5.98 24.39 -0.97
C THR A 80 6.31 24.69 -2.44
N PRO A 81 6.00 23.77 -3.37
CA PRO A 81 6.16 24.03 -4.79
C PRO A 81 5.28 25.21 -5.25
N PRO A 82 5.64 25.89 -6.36
CA PRO A 82 4.76 26.84 -7.03
C PRO A 82 3.40 26.20 -7.35
N PHE A 83 2.32 26.99 -7.28
CA PHE A 83 0.94 26.48 -7.38
C PHE A 83 0.65 25.54 -8.56
N HIS A 84 1.17 25.81 -9.75
CA HIS A 84 0.97 24.96 -10.92
C HIS A 84 1.67 23.59 -10.79
N LEU A 85 2.89 23.56 -10.24
CA LEU A 85 3.60 22.31 -9.93
C LEU A 85 2.97 21.58 -8.76
N LEU A 86 2.49 22.32 -7.77
CA LEU A 86 1.78 21.79 -6.62
C LEU A 86 0.54 21.01 -7.06
N LEU A 87 -0.29 21.61 -7.93
CA LEU A 87 -1.47 20.96 -8.50
C LEU A 87 -1.08 19.72 -9.32
N PHE A 88 -0.04 19.84 -10.15
CA PHE A 88 0.47 18.75 -10.97
C PHE A 88 0.93 17.56 -10.11
N PHE A 89 1.82 17.78 -9.14
CA PHE A 89 2.28 16.73 -8.23
C PHE A 89 1.15 16.14 -7.37
N GLY A 90 0.22 16.98 -6.91
CA GLY A 90 -0.95 16.50 -6.16
C GLY A 90 -1.80 15.55 -7.01
N PHE A 91 -2.03 15.91 -8.28
CA PHE A 91 -2.78 15.10 -9.23
C PHE A 91 -2.05 13.80 -9.59
N GLN A 92 -0.72 13.85 -9.70
CA GLN A 92 0.11 12.66 -9.91
C GLN A 92 -0.07 11.66 -8.75
N GLN A 93 0.10 12.12 -7.51
CA GLN A 93 0.02 11.28 -6.33
C GLN A 93 -1.40 10.73 -6.13
N ALA A 94 -2.42 11.51 -6.49
CA ALA A 94 -3.82 11.08 -6.53
C ALA A 94 -4.00 9.92 -7.53
N LEU A 95 -3.62 10.10 -8.80
CA LEU A 95 -3.86 9.07 -9.81
C LEU A 95 -3.04 7.79 -9.61
N LEU A 96 -1.91 7.87 -8.89
CA LEU A 96 -1.10 6.70 -8.56
C LEU A 96 -1.83 5.68 -7.67
N SER A 97 -2.76 6.10 -6.81
CA SER A 97 -3.44 5.17 -5.89
C SER A 97 -4.87 4.81 -6.31
N LEU A 98 -5.41 5.51 -7.30
CA LEU A 98 -6.79 5.36 -7.75
C LEU A 98 -7.14 3.93 -8.20
N SER A 99 -6.23 3.25 -8.90
CA SER A 99 -6.54 1.90 -9.42
C SER A 99 -6.66 0.86 -8.30
N SER A 100 -5.95 1.04 -7.19
CA SER A 100 -6.11 0.18 -6.02
C SER A 100 -7.44 0.41 -5.34
N SER A 101 -7.85 1.67 -5.14
CA SER A 101 -9.19 2.00 -4.63
C SER A 101 -10.29 1.41 -5.51
N LEU A 102 -10.15 1.49 -6.84
CA LEU A 102 -11.10 0.88 -7.78
C LEU A 102 -11.13 -0.65 -7.65
N GLY A 103 -9.96 -1.30 -7.61
CA GLY A 103 -9.88 -2.75 -7.42
C GLY A 103 -10.57 -3.20 -6.14
N GLN A 104 -10.38 -2.46 -5.05
CA GLN A 104 -11.01 -2.76 -3.76
C GLN A 104 -12.54 -2.58 -3.78
N VAL A 105 -13.06 -1.57 -4.46
CA VAL A 105 -14.51 -1.40 -4.66
C VAL A 105 -15.10 -2.61 -5.38
N ILE A 106 -14.48 -3.05 -6.48
CA ILE A 106 -14.97 -4.18 -7.26
C ILE A 106 -14.92 -5.47 -6.44
N ILE A 107 -13.85 -5.68 -5.67
CA ILE A 107 -13.72 -6.85 -4.79
C ILE A 107 -14.77 -6.81 -3.67
N ALA A 108 -14.96 -5.66 -3.02
CA ALA A 108 -15.95 -5.48 -1.96
C ALA A 108 -17.37 -5.72 -2.49
N ALA A 109 -17.70 -5.19 -3.66
CA ALA A 109 -18.98 -5.43 -4.31
C ALA A 109 -19.21 -6.94 -4.59
N GLY A 110 -18.17 -7.66 -5.02
CA GLY A 110 -18.26 -9.11 -5.25
C GLY A 110 -18.46 -9.94 -3.98
N VAL A 111 -17.90 -9.51 -2.84
CA VAL A 111 -18.16 -10.14 -1.53
C VAL A 111 -19.63 -9.96 -1.12
N MET A 112 -20.20 -8.79 -1.42
CA MET A 112 -21.57 -8.44 -1.03
C MET A 112 -22.63 -8.92 -2.03
N CYS A 113 -22.24 -9.64 -3.08
CA CYS A 113 -23.11 -10.03 -4.19
C CYS A 113 -23.73 -8.84 -4.96
N ALA A 114 -23.02 -7.71 -5.02
CA ALA A 114 -23.42 -6.49 -5.71
C ALA A 114 -22.57 -6.21 -6.96
N ASP A 115 -22.06 -7.27 -7.61
CA ASP A 115 -21.23 -7.16 -8.82
C ASP A 115 -21.93 -6.48 -10.01
N ASN A 116 -23.26 -6.48 -10.05
CA ASN A 116 -24.02 -5.87 -11.12
C ASN A 116 -24.54 -4.46 -10.76
N ASP A 117 -24.33 -3.99 -9.52
CA ASP A 117 -24.81 -2.68 -9.08
C ASP A 117 -23.74 -1.61 -9.33
N GLN A 118 -23.77 -1.02 -10.52
CA GLN A 118 -22.81 0.02 -10.92
C GLN A 118 -22.97 1.32 -10.12
N GLU A 119 -24.21 1.63 -9.72
CA GLU A 119 -24.49 2.80 -8.90
C GLU A 119 -23.83 2.66 -7.53
N MET A 120 -24.03 1.52 -6.86
CA MET A 120 -23.42 1.25 -5.56
C MET A 120 -21.89 1.26 -5.65
N LYS A 121 -21.30 0.66 -6.70
CA LYS A 121 -19.84 0.73 -6.93
C LYS A 121 -19.33 2.17 -7.10
N SER A 122 -20.03 2.98 -7.89
CA SER A 122 -19.67 4.38 -8.10
C SER A 122 -19.75 5.18 -6.80
N GLN A 123 -20.80 4.98 -6.00
CA GLN A 123 -20.97 5.62 -4.71
C GLN A 123 -19.91 5.16 -3.70
N MET A 124 -19.61 3.85 -3.62
CA MET A 124 -18.53 3.31 -2.77
C MET A 124 -17.17 3.90 -3.14
N LEU A 125 -16.88 4.04 -4.44
CA LEU A 125 -15.67 4.69 -4.91
C LEU A 125 -15.64 6.17 -4.50
N GLY A 126 -16.75 6.89 -4.66
CA GLY A 126 -16.88 8.28 -4.21
C GLY A 126 -16.61 8.44 -2.72
N SER A 127 -17.19 7.57 -1.89
CA SER A 127 -16.96 7.54 -0.44
C SER A 127 -15.50 7.27 -0.12
N ILE A 128 -14.88 6.28 -0.76
CA ILE A 128 -13.47 5.97 -0.60
C ILE A 128 -12.58 7.17 -0.94
N LEU A 129 -12.83 7.86 -2.05
CA LEU A 129 -12.01 9.01 -2.46
C LEU A 129 -12.14 10.16 -1.45
N ILE A 130 -13.36 10.48 -1.00
CA ILE A 130 -13.57 11.51 0.02
C ILE A 130 -12.86 11.16 1.33
N ILE A 131 -13.00 9.92 1.79
CA ILE A 131 -12.37 9.45 3.02
C ILE A 131 -10.86 9.43 2.90
N ASN A 132 -10.29 8.85 1.86
CA ASN A 132 -8.84 8.85 1.65
C ASN A 132 -8.29 10.28 1.59
N GLY A 133 -9.03 11.20 0.97
CA GLY A 133 -8.67 12.62 0.93
C GLY A 133 -8.66 13.26 2.32
N LEU A 134 -9.73 13.06 3.09
CA LEU A 134 -9.84 13.56 4.46
C LEU A 134 -8.78 12.96 5.40
N SER A 135 -8.56 11.64 5.33
CA SER A 135 -7.56 10.92 6.11
C SER A 135 -6.15 11.40 5.78
N THR A 136 -5.85 11.66 4.50
CA THR A 136 -4.56 12.20 4.07
C THR A 136 -4.35 13.61 4.64
N LEU A 137 -5.37 14.47 4.62
CA LEU A 137 -5.31 15.78 5.24
C LEU A 137 -5.03 15.67 6.74
N MET A 138 -5.75 14.81 7.46
CA MET A 138 -5.52 14.60 8.89
C MET A 138 -4.11 14.07 9.17
N MET A 139 -3.60 13.12 8.38
CA MET A 139 -2.29 12.52 8.58
C MET A 139 -1.15 13.54 8.40
N VAL A 140 -1.21 14.33 7.32
CA VAL A 140 -0.16 15.29 6.98
C VAL A 140 -0.21 16.54 7.88
N THR A 141 -1.39 16.89 8.40
CA THR A 141 -1.55 18.08 9.27
C THR A 141 -1.42 17.76 10.76
N LEU A 142 -2.15 16.76 11.25
CA LEU A 142 -2.27 16.41 12.67
C LEU A 142 -1.60 15.09 13.03
N GLY A 143 -1.53 14.12 12.11
CA GLY A 143 -0.96 12.79 12.33
C GLY A 143 0.57 12.81 12.41
N SER A 144 1.25 11.92 11.70
CA SER A 144 2.71 11.87 11.71
C SER A 144 3.36 13.13 11.11
N ARG A 145 2.63 13.89 10.29
CA ARG A 145 3.12 15.04 9.49
C ARG A 145 4.15 14.67 8.43
N LEU A 146 4.37 13.39 8.18
CA LEU A 146 5.10 12.93 7.01
C LEU A 146 4.27 13.13 5.74
N PRO A 147 4.89 13.20 4.55
CA PRO A 147 4.20 13.27 3.26
C PRO A 147 3.60 11.90 2.91
N LEU A 148 2.60 11.49 3.69
CA LEU A 148 1.95 10.19 3.58
C LEU A 148 0.56 10.33 2.97
N TYR A 149 0.32 9.58 1.91
CA TYR A 149 -1.02 9.34 1.41
C TYR A 149 -1.70 8.26 2.26
N GLN A 150 -2.92 8.54 2.73
CA GLN A 150 -3.78 7.58 3.40
C GLN A 150 -4.74 6.97 2.38
N GLY A 151 -4.51 5.71 2.06
CA GLY A 151 -5.28 4.96 1.09
C GLY A 151 -6.11 3.86 1.72
N SER A 152 -6.96 3.24 0.91
CA SER A 152 -7.81 2.14 1.32
C SER A 152 -6.99 0.86 1.53
N TYR A 153 -7.22 0.14 2.64
CA TYR A 153 -6.45 -1.06 2.97
C TYR A 153 -7.12 -2.35 2.52
N SER A 154 -6.50 -3.05 1.57
CA SER A 154 -6.99 -4.35 1.07
C SER A 154 -6.94 -5.47 2.11
N GLY A 155 -6.16 -5.32 3.19
CA GLY A 155 -6.10 -6.33 4.26
C GLY A 155 -7.45 -6.58 4.94
N TYR A 156 -8.36 -5.60 4.94
CA TYR A 156 -9.73 -5.78 5.44
C TYR A 156 -10.61 -6.63 4.51
N LEU A 157 -10.26 -6.78 3.23
CA LEU A 157 -11.00 -7.64 2.31
C LEU A 157 -10.62 -9.12 2.45
N ILE A 158 -9.46 -9.43 3.02
CA ILE A 158 -8.96 -10.81 3.16
C ILE A 158 -9.91 -11.68 4.01
N PRO A 159 -10.33 -11.27 5.23
CA PRO A 159 -11.28 -12.05 6.01
C PRO A 159 -12.62 -12.28 5.30
N LEU A 160 -13.06 -11.31 4.52
CA LEU A 160 -14.30 -11.38 3.76
C LEU A 160 -14.20 -12.34 2.57
N LEU A 161 -13.08 -12.31 1.85
CA LEU A 161 -12.79 -13.25 0.77
C LEU A 161 -12.64 -14.68 1.31
N THR A 162 -12.01 -14.84 2.46
CA THR A 162 -11.93 -16.12 3.15
C THR A 162 -13.34 -16.63 3.50
N LEU A 163 -14.21 -15.78 4.02
CA LEU A 163 -15.62 -16.12 4.28
C LEU A 163 -16.33 -16.56 2.99
N GLN A 164 -16.21 -15.78 1.92
CA GLN A 164 -16.80 -16.12 0.63
C GLN A 164 -16.28 -17.46 0.09
N ASN A 165 -14.99 -17.77 0.27
CA ASN A 165 -14.39 -19.02 -0.15
C ASN A 165 -14.87 -20.22 0.67
N LEU A 166 -15.20 -20.03 1.95
CA LEU A 166 -15.81 -21.07 2.80
C LEU A 166 -17.28 -21.33 2.42
N GLN A 167 -17.97 -20.35 1.82
CA GLN A 167 -19.36 -20.46 1.41
C GLN A 167 -19.57 -20.03 -0.06
N PRO A 168 -19.05 -20.80 -1.03
CA PRO A 168 -18.98 -20.38 -2.44
C PRO A 168 -20.34 -20.22 -3.14
N ASP A 169 -21.43 -20.75 -2.57
CA ASP A 169 -22.76 -20.73 -3.17
C ASP A 169 -23.64 -19.56 -2.70
N MET A 170 -23.15 -18.70 -1.79
CA MET A 170 -23.94 -17.61 -1.21
C MET A 170 -24.46 -16.62 -2.26
N CYS A 171 -23.61 -16.17 -3.19
CA CYS A 171 -24.04 -15.26 -4.26
C CYS A 171 -24.76 -15.96 -5.41
N LYS A 172 -24.53 -17.27 -5.63
CA LYS A 172 -25.19 -18.03 -6.72
C LYS A 172 -26.69 -18.15 -6.50
N ARG A 173 -27.14 -18.12 -5.24
CA ARG A 173 -28.56 -18.10 -4.88
C ARG A 173 -29.33 -16.96 -5.53
N PHE A 174 -28.66 -15.84 -5.82
CA PHE A 174 -29.27 -14.66 -6.41
C PHE A 174 -29.05 -14.56 -7.92
N ASP A 175 -28.43 -15.55 -8.57
CA ASP A 175 -28.18 -15.48 -10.01
C ASP A 175 -29.47 -15.82 -10.79
N THR A 176 -30.10 -14.76 -11.31
CA THR A 176 -31.34 -14.85 -12.09
C THR A 176 -31.14 -15.53 -13.44
N SER A 177 -29.89 -15.73 -13.90
CA SER A 177 -29.58 -16.44 -15.15
C SER A 177 -29.76 -17.96 -15.09
N LEU A 178 -29.91 -18.52 -13.88
CA LEU A 178 -30.25 -19.93 -13.65
C LEU A 178 -31.76 -20.22 -13.71
N ILE A 179 -32.60 -19.19 -13.80
CA ILE A 179 -34.04 -19.35 -13.86
C ILE A 179 -34.44 -19.51 -15.33
N ASN A 180 -34.99 -20.66 -15.71
CA ASN A 180 -35.54 -20.89 -17.04
C ASN A 180 -36.63 -19.85 -17.34
N ALA A 181 -36.35 -18.94 -18.28
CA ALA A 181 -37.16 -17.78 -18.62
C ALA A 181 -38.60 -18.11 -19.09
N THR A 182 -38.89 -19.37 -19.42
CA THR A 182 -40.22 -19.84 -19.82
C THR A 182 -41.20 -20.01 -18.65
N ALA A 183 -40.75 -19.97 -17.39
CA ALA A 183 -41.60 -20.16 -16.20
C ALA A 183 -41.46 -19.04 -15.13
N ALA A 184 -40.61 -18.03 -15.35
CA ALA A 184 -40.38 -16.97 -14.38
C ALA A 184 -41.40 -15.83 -14.57
N ASN A 185 -42.29 -15.64 -13.60
CA ASN A 185 -43.10 -14.43 -13.51
C ASN A 185 -42.18 -13.23 -13.22
N SER A 186 -42.41 -12.06 -13.83
CA SER A 186 -41.59 -10.85 -13.57
C SER A 186 -41.57 -10.44 -12.09
N SER A 187 -42.60 -10.82 -11.33
CA SER A 187 -42.65 -10.66 -9.87
C SER A 187 -41.54 -11.43 -9.15
N LEU A 188 -41.27 -12.68 -9.54
CA LEU A 188 -40.25 -13.53 -8.90
C LEU A 188 -38.83 -12.97 -9.11
N ILE A 189 -38.56 -12.43 -10.31
CA ILE A 189 -37.26 -11.81 -10.62
C ILE A 189 -37.07 -10.55 -9.75
N THR A 190 -38.13 -9.75 -9.61
CA THR A 190 -38.12 -8.53 -8.78
C THR A 190 -37.92 -8.88 -7.30
N ASP A 191 -38.55 -9.96 -6.81
CA ASP A 191 -38.39 -10.43 -5.43
C ASP A 191 -36.94 -10.87 -5.15
N ILE A 192 -36.32 -11.63 -6.06
CA ILE A 192 -34.91 -12.07 -5.92
C ILE A 192 -33.93 -10.90 -5.95
N GLU A 193 -34.16 -9.91 -6.81
CA GLU A 193 -33.34 -8.70 -6.86
C GLU A 193 -33.48 -7.86 -5.58
N THR A 194 -34.69 -7.80 -5.01
CA THR A 194 -34.95 -7.12 -3.74
C THR A 194 -34.26 -7.84 -2.58
N GLU A 195 -34.33 -9.18 -2.53
CA GLU A 195 -33.61 -9.99 -1.54
C GLU A 195 -32.09 -9.81 -1.67
N ARG A 196 -31.54 -9.82 -2.88
CA ARG A 196 -30.11 -9.58 -3.15
C ARG A 196 -29.68 -8.21 -2.64
N LYS A 197 -30.47 -7.17 -2.93
CA LYS A 197 -30.20 -5.80 -2.47
C LYS A 197 -30.24 -5.71 -0.95
N GLN A 198 -31.22 -6.35 -0.31
CA GLN A 198 -31.32 -6.39 1.15
C GLN A 198 -30.13 -7.10 1.79
N TYR A 199 -29.70 -8.24 1.24
CA TYR A 199 -28.51 -8.97 1.70
C TYR A 199 -27.23 -8.14 1.55
N SER A 200 -27.09 -7.44 0.42
CA SER A 200 -25.97 -6.54 0.16
C SER A 200 -25.91 -5.44 1.23
N MET A 201 -27.04 -4.79 1.52
CA MET A 201 -27.14 -3.73 2.53
C MET A 201 -26.88 -4.24 3.95
N ASP A 202 -27.40 -5.41 4.34
CA ASP A 202 -27.13 -6.01 5.65
C ASP A 202 -25.64 -6.36 5.84
N THR A 203 -25.02 -6.92 4.81
CA THR A 203 -23.59 -7.22 4.80
C THR A 203 -22.78 -5.94 4.90
N PHE A 204 -23.16 -4.89 4.16
CA PHE A 204 -22.52 -3.59 4.25
C PHE A 204 -22.65 -2.98 5.64
N GLY A 205 -23.86 -2.97 6.21
CA GLY A 205 -24.11 -2.47 7.56
C GLY A 205 -23.27 -3.20 8.61
N SER A 206 -23.07 -4.50 8.43
CA SER A 206 -22.18 -5.32 9.27
C SER A 206 -20.71 -4.93 9.12
N MET A 207 -20.27 -4.61 7.91
CA MET A 207 -18.92 -4.10 7.64
C MET A 207 -18.72 -2.71 8.25
N GLN A 208 -19.69 -1.81 8.11
CA GLN A 208 -19.63 -0.45 8.67
C GLN A 208 -19.52 -0.46 10.19
N GLY A 209 -20.40 -1.18 10.88
CA GLY A 209 -20.38 -1.25 12.34
C GLY A 209 -19.10 -1.89 12.86
N SER A 210 -18.62 -2.94 12.18
CA SER A 210 -17.33 -3.56 12.50
C SER A 210 -16.16 -2.59 12.28
N LEU A 211 -16.11 -1.87 11.15
CA LEU A 211 -15.08 -0.84 10.87
C LEU A 211 -15.07 0.27 11.91
N MET A 212 -16.23 0.75 12.33
CA MET A 212 -16.33 1.78 13.36
C MET A 212 -15.77 1.30 14.69
N LEU A 213 -16.10 0.07 15.11
CA LEU A 213 -15.61 -0.47 16.38
C LEU A 213 -14.10 -0.74 16.35
N VAL A 214 -13.59 -1.39 15.29
CA VAL A 214 -12.14 -1.63 15.17
C VAL A 214 -11.36 -0.33 15.00
N GLY A 215 -11.90 0.64 14.27
CA GLY A 215 -11.29 1.97 14.12
C GLY A 215 -11.21 2.72 15.44
N PHE A 216 -12.22 2.58 16.30
CA PHE A 216 -12.17 3.15 17.65
C PHE A 216 -11.07 2.50 18.49
N ILE A 217 -10.97 1.17 18.46
CA ILE A 217 -9.90 0.44 19.15
C ILE A 217 -8.52 0.83 18.59
N HIS A 218 -8.40 0.96 17.27
CA HIS A 218 -7.20 1.42 16.58
C HIS A 218 -6.78 2.81 17.08
N ALA A 219 -7.74 3.74 17.16
CA ALA A 219 -7.49 5.09 17.66
C ALA A 219 -7.03 5.08 19.12
N LEU A 220 -7.63 4.24 19.97
CA LEU A 220 -7.21 4.06 21.36
C LEU A 220 -5.79 3.51 21.48
N ILE A 221 -5.40 2.55 20.65
CA ILE A 221 -4.04 1.98 20.66
C ILE A 221 -3.00 3.07 20.35
N GLY A 222 -3.26 3.92 19.35
CA GLY A 222 -2.40 5.08 19.06
C GLY A 222 -2.43 6.12 20.18
N GLY A 223 -3.62 6.47 20.68
CA GLY A 223 -3.82 7.51 21.71
C GLY A 223 -3.24 7.16 23.08
N THR A 224 -3.20 5.87 23.44
CA THR A 224 -2.63 5.37 24.70
C THR A 224 -1.12 5.19 24.66
N GLY A 225 -0.49 5.33 23.49
CA GLY A 225 0.96 5.14 23.34
C GLY A 225 1.44 3.70 23.42
N LEU A 226 0.51 2.73 23.32
CA LEU A 226 0.84 1.30 23.34
C LEU A 226 1.82 0.92 22.21
N ILE A 227 1.78 1.64 21.10
CA ILE A 227 2.72 1.46 19.97
C ILE A 227 4.17 1.67 20.40
N GLY A 228 4.46 2.66 21.25
CA GLY A 228 5.82 2.88 21.78
C GLY A 228 6.36 1.68 22.57
N VAL A 229 5.47 0.94 23.26
CA VAL A 229 5.82 -0.32 23.93
C VAL A 229 5.98 -1.45 22.92
N LEU A 230 5.05 -1.56 21.97
CA LEU A 230 5.02 -2.59 20.94
C LEU A 230 6.29 -2.58 20.07
N LEU A 231 6.76 -1.39 19.69
CA LEU A 231 7.98 -1.21 18.90
C LEU A 231 9.20 -1.87 19.55
N ARG A 232 9.26 -2.00 20.89
CA ARG A 232 10.38 -2.69 21.56
C ARG A 232 10.53 -4.16 21.19
N PHE A 233 9.43 -4.79 20.79
CA PHE A 233 9.35 -6.21 20.46
C PHE A 233 9.23 -6.46 18.95
N ILE A 234 8.88 -5.43 18.18
CA ILE A 234 8.61 -5.52 16.75
C ILE A 234 9.68 -4.75 15.99
N GLY A 235 10.43 -5.47 15.16
CA GLY A 235 11.41 -4.92 14.24
C GLY A 235 11.15 -5.28 12.78
N PRO A 236 12.04 -4.84 11.87
CA PRO A 236 11.92 -5.16 10.44
C PRO A 236 11.88 -6.67 10.14
N VAL A 237 12.56 -7.50 10.96
CA VAL A 237 12.54 -8.97 10.86
C VAL A 237 11.12 -9.54 11.03
N THR A 238 10.29 -8.92 11.86
CA THR A 238 8.87 -9.29 12.01
C THR A 238 7.99 -8.66 10.95
N ILE A 239 8.19 -7.37 10.67
CA ILE A 239 7.29 -6.59 9.82
C ILE A 239 7.37 -7.00 8.35
N VAL A 240 8.57 -7.25 7.82
CA VAL A 240 8.74 -7.52 6.38
C VAL A 240 8.03 -8.81 5.93
N PRO A 241 8.20 -9.98 6.60
CA PRO A 241 7.44 -11.19 6.28
C PRO A 241 5.93 -10.98 6.31
N THR A 242 5.44 -10.26 7.34
CA THR A 242 4.02 -9.93 7.52
C THR A 242 3.45 -9.17 6.32
N ILE A 243 4.08 -8.06 5.94
CA ILE A 243 3.62 -7.20 4.85
C ILE A 243 3.81 -7.92 3.49
N LEU A 244 4.85 -8.73 3.34
CA LEU A 244 5.12 -9.46 2.10
C LEU A 244 3.99 -10.44 1.79
N LEU A 245 3.46 -11.12 2.81
CA LEU A 245 2.32 -12.03 2.69
C LEU A 245 1.04 -11.29 2.24
N VAL A 246 0.85 -10.05 2.70
CA VAL A 246 -0.26 -9.20 2.23
C VAL A 246 -0.15 -9.00 0.72
N GLY A 247 1.04 -8.62 0.24
CA GLY A 247 1.31 -8.40 -1.18
C GLY A 247 1.11 -9.66 -2.03
N ILE A 248 1.59 -10.81 -1.56
CA ILE A 248 1.44 -12.10 -2.26
C ILE A 248 -0.04 -12.50 -2.36
N TYR A 249 -0.83 -12.29 -1.31
CA TYR A 249 -2.24 -12.70 -1.31
C TYR A 249 -3.12 -11.85 -2.24
N ILE A 250 -2.73 -10.59 -2.50
CA ILE A 250 -3.40 -9.74 -3.50
C ILE A 250 -3.25 -10.29 -4.93
N ALA A 251 -2.35 -11.25 -5.17
CA ALA A 251 -2.19 -11.88 -6.47
C ALA A 251 -3.47 -12.57 -6.98
N GLU A 252 -4.26 -13.22 -6.11
CA GLU A 252 -5.52 -13.86 -6.51
C GLU A 252 -6.54 -12.83 -7.04
N PRO A 253 -6.86 -11.74 -6.31
CA PRO A 253 -7.68 -10.66 -6.87
C PRO A 253 -7.09 -10.03 -8.13
N ALA A 254 -5.78 -9.78 -8.20
CA ALA A 254 -5.14 -9.23 -9.40
C ALA A 254 -5.33 -10.15 -10.62
N LEU A 255 -5.25 -11.48 -10.41
CA LEU A 255 -5.49 -12.47 -11.45
C LEU A 255 -6.93 -12.40 -11.99
N LYS A 256 -7.94 -12.17 -11.14
CA LYS A 256 -9.35 -12.02 -11.59
C LYS A 256 -9.51 -10.92 -12.64
N PHE A 257 -8.73 -9.84 -12.55
CA PHE A 257 -8.72 -8.76 -13.53
C PHE A 257 -7.86 -9.10 -14.75
N ALA A 258 -6.66 -9.63 -14.52
CA ALA A 258 -5.69 -9.93 -15.59
C ALA A 258 -6.19 -11.01 -16.57
N VAL A 259 -6.85 -12.05 -16.07
CA VAL A 259 -7.29 -13.23 -16.84
C VAL A 259 -8.42 -12.95 -17.82
N VAL A 260 -9.06 -11.78 -17.70
CA VAL A 260 -10.09 -11.30 -18.64
C VAL A 260 -9.50 -11.23 -20.06
N TYR A 261 -8.32 -10.60 -20.20
CA TYR A 261 -7.61 -10.54 -21.48
C TYR A 261 -6.11 -10.21 -21.30
N TRP A 262 -5.28 -11.25 -21.24
CA TRP A 262 -3.84 -11.15 -20.99
C TRP A 262 -3.06 -10.19 -21.90
N PRO A 263 -3.30 -10.10 -23.23
CA PRO A 263 -2.53 -9.20 -24.08
C PRO A 263 -2.62 -7.72 -23.66
N ILE A 264 -3.81 -7.26 -23.25
CA ILE A 264 -4.00 -5.88 -22.76
C ILE A 264 -3.37 -5.70 -21.38
N THR A 265 -3.49 -6.70 -20.51
CA THR A 265 -2.82 -6.71 -19.20
C THR A 265 -1.31 -6.54 -19.35
N PHE A 266 -0.68 -7.34 -20.21
CA PHE A 266 0.75 -7.27 -20.47
C PHE A 266 1.14 -5.98 -21.16
N LEU A 267 0.35 -5.48 -22.11
CA LEU A 267 0.57 -4.19 -22.74
C LEU A 267 0.61 -3.07 -21.69
N THR A 268 -0.39 -3.02 -20.81
CA THR A 268 -0.50 -2.00 -19.75
C THR A 268 0.71 -2.09 -18.81
N LEU A 269 1.07 -3.30 -18.36
CA LEU A 269 2.23 -3.51 -17.50
C LEU A 269 3.55 -3.11 -18.17
N ALA A 270 3.76 -3.53 -19.43
CA ALA A 270 4.96 -3.22 -20.20
C ALA A 270 5.11 -1.72 -20.42
N LEU A 271 4.03 -1.02 -20.81
CA LEU A 271 4.04 0.43 -20.96
C LEU A 271 4.39 1.14 -19.65
N ALA A 272 3.83 0.70 -18.52
CA ALA A 272 4.15 1.27 -17.22
C ALA A 272 5.65 1.11 -16.89
N PHE A 273 6.25 -0.05 -17.15
CA PHE A 273 7.71 -0.26 -16.96
C PHE A 273 8.54 0.59 -17.92
N ILE A 274 8.15 0.64 -19.19
CA ILE A 274 8.83 1.39 -20.23
C ILE A 274 8.89 2.87 -19.86
N PHE A 275 7.75 3.46 -19.50
CA PHE A 275 7.68 4.87 -19.11
C PHE A 275 8.37 5.15 -17.77
N ALA A 276 8.24 4.27 -16.78
CA ALA A 276 8.84 4.48 -15.46
C ALA A 276 10.37 4.34 -15.45
N PHE A 277 10.93 3.35 -16.15
CA PHE A 277 12.34 2.98 -16.01
C PHE A 277 13.15 3.13 -17.31
N TYR A 278 12.63 2.62 -18.43
CA TYR A 278 13.42 2.59 -19.68
C TYR A 278 13.55 3.95 -20.35
N LEU A 279 12.52 4.79 -20.27
CA LEU A 279 12.59 6.18 -20.72
C LEU A 279 13.16 7.12 -19.63
N GLY A 280 13.80 6.56 -18.60
CA GLY A 280 14.49 7.23 -17.49
C GLY A 280 15.33 8.46 -17.88
N LYS A 281 16.04 8.34 -19.02
CA LYS A 281 17.00 9.35 -19.48
C LYS A 281 16.42 10.41 -20.41
N PHE A 282 15.22 10.17 -20.95
CA PHE A 282 14.57 11.14 -21.81
C PHE A 282 13.88 12.19 -20.94
N LEU A 283 14.02 13.45 -21.30
CA LEU A 283 13.30 14.56 -20.65
C LEU A 283 12.43 15.22 -21.72
N LEU A 284 11.12 15.26 -21.47
CA LEU A 284 10.18 15.88 -22.40
C LEU A 284 10.26 17.41 -22.27
N PRO A 285 10.30 18.16 -23.38
CA PRO A 285 10.20 19.61 -23.34
C PRO A 285 8.74 20.01 -23.09
N ILE A 286 8.44 20.49 -21.88
CA ILE A 286 7.11 20.94 -21.49
C ILE A 286 7.04 22.46 -21.62
N PRO A 287 6.04 23.01 -22.35
CA PRO A 287 5.80 24.44 -22.37
C PRO A 287 5.27 24.90 -21.01
N VAL A 288 6.06 25.68 -20.29
CA VAL A 288 5.68 26.33 -19.03
C VAL A 288 5.55 27.82 -19.27
N TRP A 289 4.41 28.38 -18.88
CA TRP A 289 4.17 29.82 -18.94
C TRP A 289 4.42 30.45 -17.56
N THR A 290 5.27 31.47 -17.51
CA THR A 290 5.53 32.22 -16.27
C THR A 290 5.20 33.71 -16.49
N PRO A 291 4.45 34.38 -15.58
CA PRO A 291 4.04 35.77 -15.75
C PRO A 291 5.18 36.75 -16.02
N SER A 292 6.36 36.50 -15.45
CA SER A 292 7.55 37.35 -15.59
C SER A 292 8.38 37.06 -16.85
N LYS A 293 8.19 35.89 -17.48
CA LYS A 293 9.21 35.28 -18.34
C LYS A 293 8.64 34.63 -19.62
N GLY A 294 7.32 34.65 -19.83
CA GLY A 294 6.64 34.14 -21.03
C GLY A 294 6.55 32.60 -21.10
N PHE A 295 6.32 32.06 -22.30
CA PHE A 295 6.39 30.62 -22.59
C PHE A 295 7.86 30.17 -22.67
N ARG A 296 8.24 29.16 -21.89
CA ARG A 296 9.54 28.49 -21.95
C ARG A 296 9.37 26.99 -21.95
N PHE A 297 10.23 26.29 -22.69
CA PHE A 297 10.28 24.83 -22.63
C PHE A 297 11.21 24.40 -21.51
N ILE A 298 10.67 23.73 -20.49
CA ILE A 298 11.42 23.11 -19.40
C ILE A 298 11.55 21.62 -19.70
N ARG A 299 12.73 21.06 -19.51
CA ARG A 299 12.96 19.62 -19.66
C ARG A 299 12.55 18.90 -18.37
N TYR A 300 11.56 18.01 -18.46
CA TYR A 300 11.00 17.33 -17.29
C TYR A 300 10.57 15.89 -17.63
N PRO A 301 10.81 14.89 -16.75
CA PRO A 301 10.52 13.48 -17.02
C PRO A 301 9.04 13.13 -16.82
N LEU A 302 8.12 13.80 -17.52
CA LEU A 302 6.67 13.66 -17.32
C LEU A 302 6.17 12.22 -17.49
N HIS A 303 6.73 11.48 -18.44
CA HIS A 303 6.36 10.08 -18.67
C HIS A 303 6.72 9.16 -17.51
N GLN A 304 7.82 9.40 -16.78
CA GLN A 304 8.15 8.58 -15.59
C GLN A 304 7.17 8.87 -14.45
N VAL A 305 6.91 10.16 -14.26
CA VAL A 305 6.05 10.72 -13.22
C VAL A 305 4.62 10.18 -13.36
N TYR A 306 4.10 10.08 -14.59
CA TYR A 306 2.76 9.58 -14.90
C TYR A 306 2.75 8.20 -15.59
N ALA A 307 3.79 7.39 -15.41
CA ALA A 307 3.97 6.15 -16.16
C ALA A 307 2.74 5.22 -16.11
N ILE A 308 2.19 5.00 -14.92
CA ILE A 308 1.02 4.13 -14.72
C ILE A 308 -0.24 4.75 -15.35
N LEU A 309 -0.46 6.05 -15.21
CA LEU A 309 -1.62 6.73 -15.80
C LEU A 309 -1.58 6.67 -17.33
N ILE A 310 -0.42 6.96 -17.93
CA ILE A 310 -0.23 6.90 -19.38
C ILE A 310 -0.48 5.47 -19.85
N ALA A 311 0.02 4.46 -19.13
CA ALA A 311 -0.22 3.06 -19.44
C ALA A 311 -1.71 2.68 -19.37
N ILE A 312 -2.43 3.11 -18.33
CA ILE A 312 -3.89 2.89 -18.21
C ILE A 312 -4.64 3.56 -19.36
N THR A 313 -4.27 4.80 -19.71
CA THR A 313 -4.92 5.56 -20.78
C THR A 313 -4.73 4.89 -22.14
N ILE A 314 -3.50 4.45 -22.44
CA ILE A 314 -3.21 3.72 -23.68
C ILE A 314 -3.90 2.35 -23.69
N GLY A 315 -3.88 1.62 -22.56
CA GLY A 315 -4.58 0.35 -22.43
C GLY A 315 -6.09 0.50 -22.66
N TRP A 316 -6.70 1.54 -22.09
CA TRP A 316 -8.10 1.88 -22.31
C TRP A 316 -8.39 2.22 -23.78
N LEU A 317 -7.52 3.03 -24.42
CA LEU A 317 -7.67 3.39 -25.83
C LEU A 317 -7.61 2.15 -26.73
N VAL A 318 -6.70 1.23 -26.46
CA VAL A 318 -6.59 -0.03 -27.19
C VAL A 318 -7.84 -0.90 -26.96
N CYS A 319 -8.33 -1.01 -25.71
CA CYS A 319 -9.62 -1.67 -25.44
C CYS A 319 -10.77 -1.04 -26.24
N HIS A 320 -10.82 0.29 -26.32
CA HIS A 320 -11.85 1.00 -27.05
C HIS A 320 -11.83 0.66 -28.54
N VAL A 321 -10.64 0.75 -29.17
CA VAL A 321 -10.45 0.37 -30.58
C VAL A 321 -10.85 -1.08 -30.82
N MET A 322 -10.48 -2.01 -29.93
CA MET A 322 -10.84 -3.43 -30.04
C MET A 322 -12.33 -3.69 -29.83
N THR A 323 -13.00 -2.89 -29.00
CA THR A 323 -14.45 -2.94 -28.79
C THR A 323 -15.19 -2.53 -30.06
N VAL A 324 -14.82 -1.38 -30.65
CA VAL A 324 -15.42 -0.88 -31.90
C VAL A 324 -15.11 -1.80 -33.08
N ALA A 325 -13.94 -2.43 -33.10
CA ALA A 325 -13.57 -3.41 -34.12
C ALA A 325 -14.24 -4.79 -33.96
N GLY A 326 -15.07 -5.00 -32.93
CA GLY A 326 -15.79 -6.26 -32.70
C GLY A 326 -14.89 -7.43 -32.29
N VAL A 327 -13.71 -7.16 -31.71
CA VAL A 327 -12.76 -8.21 -31.29
C VAL A 327 -13.24 -8.93 -30.02
N PHE A 328 -13.95 -8.23 -29.15
CA PHE A 328 -14.51 -8.80 -27.92
C PHE A 328 -15.94 -9.27 -28.14
N THR A 329 -16.26 -10.44 -27.59
CA THR A 329 -17.62 -11.01 -27.56
C THR A 329 -18.65 -10.07 -26.93
N ASP A 330 -19.87 -10.07 -27.47
CA ASP A 330 -21.02 -9.35 -26.91
C ASP A 330 -21.73 -10.15 -25.80
N ASP A 331 -21.42 -11.45 -25.64
CA ASP A 331 -22.03 -12.32 -24.61
C ASP A 331 -21.55 -11.94 -23.19
N PRO A 332 -22.44 -11.44 -22.31
CA PRO A 332 -22.08 -11.05 -20.95
C PRO A 332 -21.56 -12.19 -20.08
N LYS A 333 -21.85 -13.45 -20.43
CA LYS A 333 -21.39 -14.63 -19.69
C LYS A 333 -19.91 -14.93 -19.93
N ASN A 334 -19.36 -14.49 -21.05
CA ASN A 334 -17.97 -14.73 -21.36
C ASN A 334 -17.09 -13.71 -20.62
N LYS A 335 -16.02 -14.19 -19.97
CA LYS A 335 -15.07 -13.32 -19.25
C LYS A 335 -14.53 -12.16 -20.08
N GLN A 336 -14.38 -12.34 -21.40
CA GLN A 336 -13.87 -11.30 -22.31
C GLN A 336 -14.81 -10.10 -22.46
N TYR A 337 -16.09 -10.23 -22.12
CA TYR A 337 -17.04 -9.12 -22.13
C TYR A 337 -16.57 -7.95 -21.25
N LYS A 338 -15.93 -8.26 -20.11
CA LYS A 338 -15.37 -7.27 -19.17
C LYS A 338 -14.12 -6.55 -19.69
N ALA A 339 -13.62 -6.89 -20.89
CA ALA A 339 -12.57 -6.15 -21.57
C ALA A 339 -13.10 -4.97 -22.40
N ARG A 340 -14.42 -4.95 -22.67
CA ARG A 340 -15.04 -3.92 -23.48
C ARG A 340 -15.18 -2.60 -22.73
N THR A 341 -15.13 -1.50 -23.47
CA THR A 341 -15.29 -0.15 -22.89
C THR A 341 -16.75 0.28 -22.76
N ASP A 342 -17.66 -0.33 -23.53
CA ASP A 342 -19.09 -0.03 -23.51
C ASP A 342 -19.87 -0.89 -22.50
N ALA A 343 -19.27 -1.97 -21.97
CA ALA A 343 -19.92 -2.95 -21.12
C ALA A 343 -20.50 -2.40 -19.81
N SER A 344 -19.95 -1.30 -19.27
CA SER A 344 -20.39 -0.72 -18.00
C SER A 344 -20.56 0.80 -18.03
N ILE A 345 -20.15 1.45 -19.12
CA ILE A 345 -20.12 2.92 -19.17
C ILE A 345 -21.51 3.53 -19.23
N HIS A 346 -22.44 2.95 -20.00
CA HIS A 346 -23.81 3.46 -20.14
C HIS A 346 -24.58 3.34 -18.83
N GLU A 347 -24.61 2.15 -18.24
CA GLU A 347 -25.28 1.92 -16.96
C GLU A 347 -24.67 2.77 -15.83
N ALA A 348 -23.33 2.84 -15.74
CA ALA A 348 -22.67 3.62 -14.70
C ALA A 348 -22.90 5.13 -14.87
N LEU A 349 -22.82 5.65 -16.11
CA LEU A 349 -23.04 7.08 -16.34
C LEU A 349 -24.50 7.47 -16.19
N ASP A 350 -25.45 6.68 -16.65
CA ASP A 350 -26.87 7.06 -16.61
C ASP A 350 -27.41 7.04 -15.17
N SER A 351 -26.98 6.07 -14.36
CA SER A 351 -27.39 5.93 -12.95
C SER A 351 -26.71 6.92 -12.00
N ALA A 352 -25.47 7.34 -12.29
CA ALA A 352 -24.71 8.17 -11.35
C ALA A 352 -25.21 9.62 -11.29
N ASN A 353 -25.33 10.17 -10.08
CA ASN A 353 -25.60 11.59 -9.89
C ASN A 353 -24.37 12.46 -10.21
N TRP A 354 -24.58 13.71 -10.60
CA TRP A 354 -23.49 14.67 -10.83
C TRP A 354 -22.71 14.99 -9.55
N ILE A 355 -23.45 15.23 -8.47
CA ILE A 355 -22.90 15.47 -7.15
C ILE A 355 -23.32 14.31 -6.25
N PHE A 356 -22.33 13.69 -5.62
CA PHE A 356 -22.51 12.65 -4.62
C PHE A 356 -22.03 13.16 -3.26
N TYR A 357 -22.81 12.93 -2.21
CA TYR A 357 -22.46 13.29 -0.85
C TYR A 357 -22.64 12.07 0.07
N PRO A 358 -21.56 11.44 0.55
CA PRO A 358 -21.66 10.35 1.51
C PRO A 358 -22.08 10.88 2.87
N TYR A 359 -23.04 10.20 3.50
CA TYR A 359 -23.52 10.55 4.84
C TYR A 359 -23.55 9.31 5.75
N PRO A 360 -23.43 9.51 7.08
CA PRO A 360 -23.48 8.40 8.03
C PRO A 360 -24.74 7.55 7.90
N GLY A 361 -24.56 6.24 7.72
CA GLY A 361 -25.68 5.28 7.60
C GLY A 361 -26.37 5.24 6.23
N MET A 362 -25.74 5.74 5.17
CA MET A 362 -26.29 5.71 3.80
C MET A 362 -26.75 4.32 3.33
N TYR A 363 -26.10 3.26 3.79
CA TYR A 363 -26.37 1.87 3.40
C TYR A 363 -27.12 1.07 4.48
N GLY A 364 -27.73 1.76 5.45
CA GLY A 364 -28.47 1.16 6.54
C GLY A 364 -27.84 1.41 7.92
N THR A 365 -28.46 0.83 8.95
CA THR A 365 -27.99 0.95 10.33
C THR A 365 -26.74 0.09 10.54
N PRO A 366 -25.63 0.63 11.09
CA PRO A 366 -24.44 -0.16 11.38
C PRO A 366 -24.74 -1.29 12.36
N THR A 367 -24.39 -2.52 11.99
CA THR A 367 -24.50 -3.72 12.82
C THR A 367 -23.13 -4.34 13.01
N ILE A 368 -22.96 -5.21 14.00
CA ILE A 368 -21.69 -5.87 14.29
C ILE A 368 -21.90 -7.37 14.24
N LYS A 369 -21.26 -8.01 13.25
CA LYS A 369 -21.15 -9.48 13.17
C LYS A 369 -19.80 -9.88 13.74
N ALA A 370 -19.79 -10.77 14.73
CA ALA A 370 -18.58 -11.16 15.46
C ALA A 370 -17.45 -11.62 14.53
N THR A 371 -17.76 -12.39 13.49
CA THR A 371 -16.77 -12.87 12.51
C THR A 371 -16.10 -11.75 11.73
N ILE A 372 -16.88 -10.81 11.19
CA ILE A 372 -16.35 -9.68 10.43
C ILE A 372 -15.51 -8.81 11.37
N PHE A 373 -16.00 -8.56 12.59
CA PHE A 373 -15.28 -7.81 13.61
C PHE A 373 -13.92 -8.44 13.96
N VAL A 374 -13.87 -9.75 14.23
CA VAL A 374 -12.60 -10.44 14.54
C VAL A 374 -11.63 -10.37 13.35
N GLY A 375 -12.12 -10.61 12.14
CA GLY A 375 -11.33 -10.48 10.92
C GLY A 375 -10.75 -9.07 10.75
N TYR A 376 -11.58 -8.05 10.98
CA TYR A 376 -11.19 -6.65 10.89
C TYR A 376 -10.24 -6.23 12.02
N MET A 377 -10.36 -6.80 13.22
CA MET A 377 -9.41 -6.55 14.30
C MET A 377 -8.01 -7.03 13.93
N ILE A 378 -7.90 -8.20 13.30
CA ILE A 378 -6.61 -8.73 12.83
C ILE A 378 -6.05 -7.87 11.71
N ALA A 379 -6.89 -7.50 10.73
CA ALA A 379 -6.51 -6.58 9.67
C ALA A 379 -6.01 -5.25 10.26
N THR A 380 -6.65 -4.74 11.31
CA THR A 380 -6.22 -3.54 12.05
C THR A 380 -4.84 -3.72 12.67
N MET A 381 -4.58 -4.84 13.35
CA MET A 381 -3.26 -5.09 13.95
C MET A 381 -2.16 -5.16 12.89
N ILE A 382 -2.43 -5.80 11.75
CA ILE A 382 -1.48 -5.86 10.64
C ILE A 382 -1.29 -4.47 10.02
N SER A 383 -2.37 -3.71 9.85
CA SER A 383 -2.32 -2.33 9.33
C SER A 383 -1.42 -1.45 10.19
N ILE A 384 -1.46 -1.58 11.51
CA ILE A 384 -0.55 -0.86 12.42
C ILE A 384 0.91 -1.20 12.12
N LEU A 385 1.24 -2.48 11.93
CA LEU A 385 2.60 -2.92 11.60
C LEU A 385 3.06 -2.38 10.24
N ASP A 386 2.16 -2.41 9.26
CA ASP A 386 2.38 -1.88 7.92
C ASP A 386 2.68 -0.37 7.96
N SER A 387 1.81 0.40 8.62
CA SER A 387 1.96 1.84 8.79
C SER A 387 3.25 2.23 9.50
N ILE A 388 3.68 1.47 10.53
CA ILE A 388 4.97 1.71 11.18
C ILE A 388 6.11 1.57 10.17
N GLY A 389 6.15 0.46 9.42
CA GLY A 389 7.16 0.23 8.38
C GLY A 389 7.17 1.34 7.32
N ASP A 390 5.99 1.77 6.90
CA ASP A 390 5.80 2.85 5.95
C ASP A 390 6.23 4.22 6.48
N TYR A 391 6.04 4.53 7.77
CA TYR A 391 6.53 5.78 8.34
C TYR A 391 8.06 5.86 8.28
N TYR A 392 8.74 4.77 8.64
CA TYR A 392 10.20 4.70 8.54
C TYR A 392 10.68 4.70 7.09
N ALA A 393 10.01 4.00 6.18
CA ALA A 393 10.33 4.02 4.76
C ALA A 393 10.16 5.44 4.17
N CYS A 394 9.07 6.13 4.52
CA CYS A 394 8.80 7.50 4.09
C CYS A 394 9.83 8.48 4.65
N ALA A 395 10.21 8.35 5.92
CA ALA A 395 11.26 9.17 6.51
C ALA A 395 12.59 9.03 5.75
N ARG A 396 12.98 7.79 5.42
CA ARG A 396 14.18 7.51 4.61
C ARG A 396 14.07 8.08 3.19
N MET A 397 12.96 7.86 2.49
CA MET A 397 12.75 8.37 1.12
C MET A 397 12.66 9.90 1.07
N SER A 398 12.20 10.52 2.15
CA SER A 398 12.09 11.97 2.30
C SER A 398 13.36 12.59 2.88
N HIS A 399 14.41 11.80 3.12
CA HIS A 399 15.66 12.26 3.72
C HIS A 399 15.43 13.07 5.01
N VAL A 400 14.61 12.54 5.92
CA VAL A 400 14.33 13.14 7.23
C VAL A 400 14.63 12.14 8.35
N PRO A 401 14.88 12.61 9.58
CA PRO A 401 15.11 11.73 10.72
C PRO A 401 13.96 10.74 10.94
N PRO A 402 14.23 9.55 11.50
CA PRO A 402 13.18 8.60 11.87
C PRO A 402 12.11 9.25 12.77
N PRO A 403 10.82 8.89 12.59
CA PRO A 403 9.73 9.49 13.35
C PRO A 403 9.85 9.16 14.84
N PRO A 404 9.77 10.16 15.75
CA PRO A 404 9.78 9.91 17.17
C PRO A 404 8.49 9.21 17.63
N GLN A 405 8.53 8.53 18.77
CA GLN A 405 7.40 7.72 19.27
C GLN A 405 6.08 8.49 19.35
N HIS A 406 6.11 9.74 19.81
CA HIS A 406 4.92 10.57 19.91
C HIS A 406 4.28 10.87 18.54
N ALA A 407 5.09 11.03 17.49
CA ALA A 407 4.61 11.23 16.12
C ALA A 407 4.03 9.93 15.54
N THR A 408 4.66 8.79 15.82
CA THR A 408 4.15 7.47 15.42
C THR A 408 2.82 7.15 16.10
N ASN A 409 2.73 7.32 17.42
CA ASN A 409 1.49 7.15 18.21
C ASN A 409 0.35 8.00 17.63
N ARG A 410 0.65 9.25 17.29
CA ARG A 410 -0.30 10.19 16.72
C ARG A 410 -0.74 9.82 15.31
N GLY A 411 0.18 9.35 14.46
CA GLY A 411 -0.13 8.83 13.13
C GLY A 411 -1.14 7.68 13.21
N ILE A 412 -0.85 6.68 14.04
CA ILE A 412 -1.72 5.51 14.27
C ILE A 412 -3.07 5.92 14.85
N MET A 413 -3.10 6.89 15.78
CA MET A 413 -4.36 7.42 16.31
C MET A 413 -5.23 8.03 15.20
N VAL A 414 -4.63 8.82 14.31
CA VAL A 414 -5.32 9.45 13.18
C VAL A 414 -5.80 8.40 12.17
N GLU A 415 -5.05 7.34 11.92
CA GLU A 415 -5.49 6.20 11.09
C GLU A 415 -6.73 5.49 11.67
N GLY A 416 -6.75 5.29 13.00
CA GLY A 416 -7.92 4.76 13.69
C GLY A 416 -9.14 5.66 13.57
N ILE A 417 -8.99 6.98 13.82
CA ILE A 417 -10.06 7.96 13.64
C ILE A 417 -10.57 7.96 12.21
N SER A 418 -9.66 7.94 11.24
CA SER A 418 -9.96 7.86 9.82
C SER A 418 -10.76 6.60 9.47
N THR A 419 -10.43 5.47 10.10
CA THR A 419 -11.16 4.20 9.95
C THR A 419 -12.58 4.28 10.52
N VAL A 420 -12.78 4.96 11.65
CA VAL A 420 -14.14 5.22 12.19
C VAL A 420 -14.97 6.03 11.20
N ILE A 421 -14.39 7.09 10.64
CA ILE A 421 -15.05 7.95 9.66
C ILE A 421 -15.35 7.15 8.38
N SER A 422 -14.43 6.28 7.96
CA SER A 422 -14.61 5.37 6.82
C SER A 422 -15.85 4.49 6.98
N GLY A 423 -15.97 3.80 8.12
CA GLY A 423 -17.13 2.97 8.43
C GLY A 423 -18.42 3.78 8.52
N ALA A 424 -18.38 4.98 9.13
CA ALA A 424 -19.54 5.84 9.24
C ALA A 424 -20.03 6.32 7.86
N MET A 425 -19.14 6.88 7.03
CA MET A 425 -19.49 7.52 5.75
C MET A 425 -19.67 6.54 4.59
N GLY A 426 -19.69 5.23 4.86
CA GLY A 426 -20.03 4.23 3.85
C GLY A 426 -18.91 3.96 2.85
N ALA A 427 -17.66 3.95 3.31
CA ALA A 427 -16.58 3.30 2.60
C ALA A 427 -16.46 1.83 3.10
N PRO A 428 -16.32 0.84 2.20
CA PRO A 428 -16.35 -0.58 2.55
C PRO A 428 -15.11 -1.09 3.30
N VAL A 429 -14.06 -0.26 3.40
CA VAL A 429 -12.73 -0.65 3.88
C VAL A 429 -12.13 0.44 4.75
N ALA A 430 -11.19 0.08 5.63
CA ALA A 430 -10.44 1.05 6.43
C ALA A 430 -9.40 1.81 5.60
N THR A 431 -8.83 2.84 6.21
CA THR A 431 -7.70 3.60 5.65
C THR A 431 -6.39 3.23 6.33
N THR A 432 -5.31 3.21 5.58
CA THR A 432 -3.93 2.96 6.04
C THR A 432 -2.94 3.81 5.23
N THR A 433 -1.69 3.84 5.67
CA THR A 433 -0.60 4.44 4.90
C THR A 433 -0.28 3.61 3.66
N TYR A 434 0.04 4.28 2.55
CA TYR A 434 0.14 3.63 1.24
C TYR A 434 1.58 3.62 0.68
N GLY A 435 2.23 2.47 0.79
CA GLY A 435 3.59 2.20 0.28
C GLY A 435 3.91 2.64 -1.16
N PRO A 436 3.04 2.42 -2.17
CA PRO A 436 3.32 2.86 -3.55
C PRO A 436 3.58 4.35 -3.70
N ASN A 437 2.85 5.20 -2.96
CA ASN A 437 3.08 6.65 -2.98
C ASN A 437 4.41 7.01 -2.32
N ILE A 438 4.83 6.28 -1.29
CA ILE A 438 6.17 6.42 -0.68
C ILE A 438 7.26 6.03 -1.69
N GLY A 439 7.09 4.91 -2.40
CA GLY A 439 8.00 4.49 -3.46
C GLY A 439 8.14 5.54 -4.57
N ALA A 440 7.03 6.22 -4.93
CA ALA A 440 7.05 7.30 -5.90
C ALA A 440 7.85 8.54 -5.43
N ILE A 441 7.97 8.80 -4.12
CA ILE A 441 8.86 9.85 -3.61
C ILE A 441 10.31 9.55 -3.98
N GLY A 442 10.74 8.29 -3.86
CA GLY A 442 12.11 7.87 -4.23
C GLY A 442 12.46 8.09 -5.70
N ILE A 443 11.46 8.01 -6.60
CA ILE A 443 11.62 8.24 -8.04
C ILE A 443 11.50 9.73 -8.37
N THR A 444 10.44 10.38 -7.90
CA THR A 444 10.11 11.78 -8.25
C THR A 444 10.98 12.79 -7.53
N ARG A 445 11.58 12.41 -6.40
CA ARG A 445 12.33 13.29 -5.49
C ARG A 445 11.46 14.44 -4.94
N VAL A 446 10.15 14.26 -4.84
CA VAL A 446 9.21 15.26 -4.30
C VAL A 446 8.57 14.76 -3.02
N ALA A 447 9.06 15.25 -1.87
CA ALA A 447 8.60 14.88 -0.54
C ALA A 447 7.73 15.96 0.12
N SER A 448 7.33 17.01 -0.60
CA SER A 448 6.58 18.16 -0.04
C SER A 448 5.24 17.77 0.57
N ARG A 449 4.99 18.18 1.82
CA ARG A 449 3.69 17.98 2.51
C ARG A 449 2.53 18.67 1.80
N SER A 450 2.77 19.84 1.20
CA SER A 450 1.73 20.58 0.48
C SER A 450 1.21 19.80 -0.72
N VAL A 451 2.05 18.97 -1.35
CA VAL A 451 1.63 18.08 -2.44
C VAL A 451 0.58 17.07 -1.95
N PHE A 452 0.80 16.47 -0.78
CA PHE A 452 -0.13 15.51 -0.19
C PHE A 452 -1.40 16.18 0.39
N ILE A 453 -1.30 17.43 0.87
CA ILE A 453 -2.48 18.23 1.19
C ILE A 453 -3.32 18.47 -0.08
N THR A 454 -2.66 18.83 -1.18
CA THR A 454 -3.33 19.09 -2.47
C THR A 454 -3.96 17.81 -3.03
N LEU A 455 -3.27 16.67 -2.91
CA LEU A 455 -3.82 15.34 -3.19
C LEU A 455 -5.12 15.12 -2.42
N GLY A 456 -5.10 15.34 -1.10
CA GLY A 456 -6.28 15.15 -0.26
C GLY A 456 -7.47 15.99 -0.69
N LEU A 457 -7.23 17.25 -1.07
CA LEU A 457 -8.26 18.13 -1.64
C LEU A 457 -8.77 17.65 -3.00
N ILE A 458 -7.89 17.21 -3.90
CA ILE A 458 -8.27 16.65 -5.20
C ILE A 458 -9.18 15.44 -5.01
N TYR A 459 -8.86 14.56 -4.07
CA TYR A 459 -9.64 13.37 -3.76
C TYR A 459 -11.02 13.66 -3.18
N ILE A 460 -11.14 14.65 -2.31
CA ILE A 460 -12.45 15.14 -1.85
C ILE A 460 -13.27 15.64 -3.05
N VAL A 461 -12.68 16.47 -3.91
CA VAL A 461 -13.37 16.96 -5.12
C VAL A 461 -13.77 15.81 -6.03
N PHE A 462 -12.88 14.84 -6.26
CA PHE A 462 -13.15 13.70 -7.13
C PHE A 462 -14.28 12.82 -6.61
N GLY A 463 -14.29 12.52 -5.31
CA GLY A 463 -15.34 11.69 -4.75
C GLY A 463 -16.70 12.39 -4.67
N LEU A 464 -16.73 13.73 -4.61
CA LEU A 464 -17.98 14.50 -4.70
C LEU A 464 -18.57 14.50 -6.12
N LEU A 465 -17.77 14.23 -7.16
CA LEU A 465 -18.21 14.18 -8.56
C LEU A 465 -18.64 12.75 -8.92
N GLY A 466 -19.91 12.40 -8.70
CA GLY A 466 -20.40 11.03 -8.89
C GLY A 466 -20.23 10.49 -10.33
N LYS A 467 -20.37 11.34 -11.35
CA LYS A 467 -20.07 10.96 -12.74
C LYS A 467 -18.59 10.62 -12.95
N LEU A 468 -17.67 11.27 -12.22
CA LEU A 468 -16.25 10.96 -12.32
C LEU A 468 -15.96 9.57 -11.75
N SER A 469 -16.56 9.22 -10.61
CA SER A 469 -16.49 7.86 -10.05
C SER A 469 -17.06 6.82 -11.02
N ALA A 470 -18.16 7.12 -11.71
CA ALA A 470 -18.73 6.23 -12.73
C ALA A 470 -17.77 5.99 -13.91
N VAL A 471 -17.08 7.04 -14.38
CA VAL A 471 -16.05 6.91 -15.42
C VAL A 471 -14.91 6.00 -14.95
N PHE A 472 -14.45 6.15 -13.70
CA PHE A 472 -13.41 5.28 -13.17
C PHE A 472 -13.87 3.82 -13.03
N VAL A 473 -15.11 3.57 -12.60
CA VAL A 473 -15.67 2.20 -12.54
C VAL A 473 -15.78 1.56 -13.92
N SER A 474 -15.92 2.35 -14.99
CA SER A 474 -15.97 1.86 -16.37
C SER A 474 -14.61 1.42 -16.95
N ILE A 475 -13.50 1.55 -16.22
CA ILE A 475 -12.18 1.12 -16.70
C ILE A 475 -12.19 -0.41 -16.93
N PRO A 476 -11.81 -0.89 -18.14
CA PRO A 476 -11.80 -2.32 -18.43
C PRO A 476 -10.93 -3.12 -17.46
N HIS A 477 -11.43 -4.28 -17.06
CA HIS A 477 -10.76 -5.18 -16.12
C HIS A 477 -9.30 -5.53 -16.50
N PRO A 478 -8.93 -5.86 -17.76
CA PRO A 478 -7.53 -6.23 -18.06
C PRO A 478 -6.56 -5.06 -17.91
N VAL A 479 -7.00 -3.82 -18.19
CA VAL A 479 -6.20 -2.60 -17.95
C VAL A 479 -5.96 -2.41 -16.46
N LEU A 480 -7.03 -2.55 -15.67
CA LEU A 480 -6.94 -2.51 -14.21
C LEU A 480 -5.98 -3.59 -13.68
N GLY A 481 -6.06 -4.81 -14.20
CA GLY A 481 -5.16 -5.92 -13.85
C GLY A 481 -3.69 -5.59 -14.07
N GLY A 482 -3.33 -5.02 -15.23
CA GLY A 482 -1.95 -4.61 -15.51
C GLY A 482 -1.44 -3.53 -14.55
N SER A 483 -2.30 -2.58 -14.19
CA SER A 483 -1.97 -1.52 -13.22
C SER A 483 -1.81 -2.05 -11.80
N ILE A 484 -2.67 -2.97 -11.34
CA ILE A 484 -2.59 -3.57 -10.00
C ILE A 484 -1.30 -4.40 -9.87
N ILE A 485 -0.94 -5.19 -10.89
CA ILE A 485 0.31 -5.97 -10.88
C ILE A 485 1.52 -5.05 -10.70
N MET A 486 1.58 -3.92 -11.44
CA MET A 486 2.64 -2.94 -11.28
C MET A 486 2.69 -2.35 -9.86
N MET A 487 1.56 -1.92 -9.31
CA MET A 487 1.50 -1.29 -7.99
C MET A 487 1.85 -2.26 -6.86
N VAL A 488 1.33 -3.49 -6.90
CA VAL A 488 1.66 -4.53 -5.92
C VAL A 488 3.15 -4.89 -5.99
N GLY A 489 3.73 -4.94 -7.21
CA GLY A 489 5.17 -5.13 -7.38
C GLY A 489 6.00 -4.02 -6.74
N MET A 490 5.63 -2.75 -6.95
CA MET A 490 6.29 -1.62 -6.31
C MET A 490 6.15 -1.64 -4.79
N PHE A 491 4.96 -1.97 -4.28
CA PHE A 491 4.69 -2.14 -2.84
C PHE A 491 5.59 -3.21 -2.21
N ILE A 492 5.69 -4.39 -2.83
CA ILE A 492 6.57 -5.47 -2.38
C ILE A 492 8.03 -4.99 -2.35
N GLY A 493 8.48 -4.24 -3.37
CA GLY A 493 9.82 -3.66 -3.41
C GLY A 493 10.10 -2.68 -2.25
N VAL A 494 9.16 -1.78 -1.95
CA VAL A 494 9.27 -0.86 -0.80
C VAL A 494 9.34 -1.64 0.52
N ASN A 495 8.50 -2.66 0.69
CA ASN A 495 8.53 -3.50 1.87
C ASN A 495 9.90 -4.22 2.03
N LEU A 496 10.45 -4.79 0.96
CA LEU A 496 11.77 -5.43 1.01
C LEU A 496 12.89 -4.43 1.36
N SER A 497 12.74 -3.15 1.02
CA SER A 497 13.71 -2.11 1.42
C SER A 497 13.80 -1.92 2.94
N ASN A 498 12.77 -2.32 3.70
CA ASN A 498 12.81 -2.29 5.17
C ASN A 498 13.78 -3.34 5.75
N LEU A 499 14.30 -4.28 4.95
CA LEU A 499 15.37 -5.18 5.38
C LEU A 499 16.78 -4.55 5.30
N GLN A 500 16.94 -3.37 4.70
CA GLN A 500 18.25 -2.69 4.61
C GLN A 500 19.00 -2.57 5.96
N PRO A 501 18.35 -2.21 7.09
CA PRO A 501 19.04 -2.13 8.38
C PRO A 501 19.22 -3.49 9.09
N VAL A 502 18.71 -4.60 8.52
CA VAL A 502 18.79 -5.93 9.13
C VAL A 502 20.08 -6.62 8.72
N ASP A 503 20.73 -7.30 9.66
CA ASP A 503 21.87 -8.17 9.33
C ASP A 503 21.38 -9.46 8.65
N LEU A 504 21.40 -9.47 7.31
CA LEU A 504 21.03 -10.62 6.50
C LEU A 504 22.16 -11.67 6.38
N SER A 505 23.32 -11.48 7.01
CA SER A 505 24.33 -12.53 7.16
C SER A 505 24.02 -13.48 8.32
N SER A 506 23.15 -13.05 9.24
CA SER A 506 22.71 -13.87 10.36
C SER A 506 21.73 -14.96 9.92
N THR A 507 22.13 -16.22 10.13
CA THR A 507 21.27 -17.40 9.92
C THR A 507 19.96 -17.31 10.71
N ARG A 508 19.99 -16.69 11.90
CA ARG A 508 18.79 -16.44 12.72
C ARG A 508 17.76 -15.62 11.93
N ASN A 509 18.17 -14.46 11.42
CA ASN A 509 17.27 -13.55 10.74
C ASN A 509 16.73 -14.16 9.44
N LEU A 510 17.60 -14.82 8.66
CA LEU A 510 17.21 -15.52 7.44
C LEU A 510 16.19 -16.63 7.73
N ALA A 511 16.41 -17.42 8.79
CA ALA A 511 15.50 -18.49 9.19
C ALA A 511 14.13 -17.93 9.62
N ILE A 512 14.09 -16.90 10.46
CA ILE A 512 12.83 -16.27 10.91
C ILE A 512 12.04 -15.76 9.70
N ILE A 513 12.67 -14.98 8.82
CA ILE A 513 12.02 -14.41 7.64
C ILE A 513 11.48 -15.51 6.73
N GLY A 514 12.33 -16.46 6.35
CA GLY A 514 11.97 -17.53 5.41
C GLY A 514 10.89 -18.47 5.93
N VAL A 515 11.02 -18.93 7.18
CA VAL A 515 10.06 -19.87 7.80
C VAL A 515 8.71 -19.18 8.00
N SER A 516 8.68 -17.91 8.41
CA SER A 516 7.43 -17.17 8.57
C SER A 516 6.69 -16.94 7.26
N ILE A 517 7.40 -16.62 6.17
CA ILE A 517 6.80 -16.53 4.83
C ILE A 517 6.21 -17.88 4.43
N MET A 518 6.98 -18.97 4.56
CA MET A 518 6.50 -20.30 4.21
C MET A 518 5.28 -20.72 5.03
N MET A 519 5.28 -20.47 6.33
CA MET A 519 4.13 -20.77 7.20
C MET A 519 2.90 -19.96 6.80
N GLY A 520 3.09 -18.67 6.49
CA GLY A 520 2.03 -17.80 5.99
C GLY A 520 1.43 -18.24 4.66
N LEU A 521 2.14 -19.04 3.86
CA LEU A 521 1.61 -19.61 2.62
C LEU A 521 1.00 -21.01 2.84
N VAL A 522 1.66 -21.87 3.61
CA VAL A 522 1.27 -23.27 3.79
C VAL A 522 0.00 -23.42 4.63
N VAL A 523 -0.14 -22.66 5.73
CA VAL A 523 -1.31 -22.81 6.62
C VAL A 523 -2.62 -22.46 5.91
N PRO A 524 -2.73 -21.33 5.20
CA PRO A 524 -3.96 -21.05 4.45
C PRO A 524 -4.26 -22.07 3.37
N LEU A 525 -3.22 -22.58 2.69
CA LEU A 525 -3.38 -23.64 1.68
C LEU A 525 -3.89 -24.94 2.29
N TRP A 526 -3.39 -25.31 3.48
CA TRP A 526 -3.87 -26.48 4.23
C TRP A 526 -5.33 -26.33 4.60
N VAL A 527 -5.73 -25.21 5.22
CA VAL A 527 -7.14 -24.96 5.60
C VAL A 527 -8.07 -24.96 4.40
N LYS A 528 -7.63 -24.39 3.26
CA LYS A 528 -8.42 -24.37 2.02
C LYS A 528 -8.60 -25.77 1.41
N LYS A 529 -7.58 -26.63 1.51
CA LYS A 529 -7.58 -27.96 0.88
C LYS A 529 -8.18 -29.05 1.77
N TYR A 530 -8.06 -28.89 3.09
CA TYR A 530 -8.51 -29.86 4.10
C TYR A 530 -9.34 -29.13 5.17
N PRO A 531 -10.52 -28.59 4.82
CA PRO A 531 -11.34 -27.82 5.75
C PRO A 531 -11.88 -28.64 6.92
N GLU A 532 -12.01 -29.97 6.76
CA GLU A 532 -12.50 -30.90 7.78
C GLU A 532 -11.45 -31.16 8.89
N ASP A 533 -10.17 -30.81 8.68
CA ASP A 533 -9.12 -31.02 9.68
C ASP A 533 -9.24 -30.05 10.88
N VAL A 534 -9.99 -28.96 10.72
CA VAL A 534 -10.18 -27.91 11.74
C VAL A 534 -11.62 -27.98 12.27
N GLU A 535 -11.91 -29.03 13.03
CA GLU A 535 -13.22 -29.26 13.65
C GLU A 535 -13.09 -29.47 15.15
N THR A 536 -13.54 -28.48 15.92
CA THR A 536 -13.61 -28.49 17.38
C THR A 536 -14.98 -28.98 17.88
N GLY A 537 -15.94 -29.15 16.97
CA GLY A 537 -17.33 -29.55 17.27
C GLY A 537 -18.26 -28.36 17.57
N ASN A 538 -17.75 -27.13 17.51
CA ASN A 538 -18.55 -25.91 17.61
C ASN A 538 -18.41 -25.09 16.32
N VAL A 539 -19.53 -24.92 15.61
CA VAL A 539 -19.60 -24.25 14.30
C VAL A 539 -19.02 -22.82 14.35
N ASP A 540 -19.28 -22.07 15.43
CA ASP A 540 -18.82 -20.69 15.54
C ASP A 540 -17.31 -20.62 15.78
N ILE A 541 -16.77 -21.52 16.61
CA ILE A 541 -15.33 -21.59 16.90
C ILE A 541 -14.57 -22.08 15.67
N ASP A 542 -15.08 -23.11 15.00
CA ASP A 542 -14.48 -23.66 13.79
C ASP A 542 -14.40 -22.61 12.70
N PHE A 543 -15.46 -21.82 12.57
CA PHE A 543 -15.51 -20.73 11.62
C PHE A 543 -14.50 -19.62 11.94
N ILE A 544 -14.34 -19.24 13.21
CA ILE A 544 -13.32 -18.28 13.64
C ILE A 544 -11.92 -18.84 13.37
N LEU A 545 -11.63 -20.08 13.79
CA LEU A 545 -10.33 -20.70 13.62
C LEU A 545 -9.96 -20.88 12.14
N LYS A 546 -10.88 -21.38 11.31
CA LYS A 546 -10.69 -21.47 9.86
C LYS A 546 -10.44 -20.08 9.26
N GLY A 547 -11.19 -19.06 9.69
CA GLY A 547 -10.98 -17.68 9.27
C GLY A 547 -9.60 -17.11 9.63
N LEU A 548 -9.11 -17.38 10.85
CA LEU A 548 -7.79 -16.97 11.33
C LEU A 548 -6.67 -17.66 10.54
N LEU A 549 -6.72 -18.99 10.46
CA LEU A 549 -5.66 -19.80 9.85
C LEU A 549 -5.61 -19.64 8.33
N ALA A 550 -6.77 -19.43 7.68
CA ALA A 550 -6.85 -19.10 6.27
C ALA A 550 -6.36 -17.69 5.93
N ASN A 551 -6.08 -16.84 6.92
CA ASN A 551 -5.46 -15.55 6.71
C ASN A 551 -3.92 -15.70 6.69
N PRO A 552 -3.25 -15.55 5.53
CA PRO A 552 -1.80 -15.73 5.42
C PRO A 552 -1.03 -14.79 6.34
N ASN A 553 -1.52 -13.56 6.46
CA ASN A 553 -0.88 -12.53 7.26
C ASN A 553 -0.90 -12.92 8.72
N PHE A 554 -2.02 -13.47 9.22
CA PHE A 554 -2.10 -13.90 10.61
C PHE A 554 -1.07 -15.00 10.91
N SER A 555 -1.11 -16.10 10.13
CA SER A 555 -0.25 -17.26 10.32
C SER A 555 1.25 -16.92 10.24
N GLY A 556 1.65 -16.14 9.23
CA GLY A 556 3.04 -15.72 9.08
C GLY A 556 3.50 -14.68 10.10
N SER A 557 2.64 -13.71 10.44
CA SER A 557 2.99 -12.63 11.39
C SER A 557 3.15 -13.14 12.81
N VAL A 558 2.23 -14.00 13.27
CA VAL A 558 2.31 -14.57 14.61
C VAL A 558 3.61 -15.37 14.74
N LEU A 559 3.95 -16.18 13.73
CA LEU A 559 5.20 -16.92 13.76
C LEU A 559 6.43 -16.00 13.71
N ALA A 560 6.45 -14.99 12.84
CA ALA A 560 7.55 -14.03 12.75
C ALA A 560 7.77 -13.29 14.07
N PHE A 561 6.68 -12.87 14.71
CA PHE A 561 6.71 -12.20 16.01
C PHE A 561 7.23 -13.11 17.11
N LEU A 562 6.72 -14.35 17.17
CA LEU A 562 7.15 -15.32 18.18
C LEU A 562 8.62 -15.68 18.03
N LEU A 563 9.08 -16.04 16.83
CA LEU A 563 10.47 -16.43 16.60
C LEU A 563 11.43 -15.25 16.81
N ASP A 564 11.09 -14.03 16.38
CA ASP A 564 11.96 -12.87 16.58
C ASP A 564 12.10 -12.46 18.06
N ASN A 565 11.13 -12.80 18.92
CA ASN A 565 11.20 -12.51 20.35
C ASN A 565 11.70 -13.68 21.20
N THR A 566 11.61 -14.92 20.72
CA THR A 566 12.06 -16.11 21.46
C THR A 566 13.48 -16.52 21.12
N ILE A 567 13.93 -16.33 19.87
CA ILE A 567 15.28 -16.68 19.46
C ILE A 567 16.24 -15.53 19.84
N PRO A 568 17.30 -15.79 20.63
CA PRO A 568 18.26 -14.78 21.05
C PRO A 568 18.87 -14.03 19.86
N GLY A 569 18.92 -12.70 19.92
CA GLY A 569 19.52 -11.85 18.88
C GLY A 569 19.65 -10.41 19.37
N THR A 570 20.63 -9.68 18.85
CA THR A 570 20.89 -8.29 19.29
C THR A 570 19.96 -7.30 18.59
N LYS A 571 19.68 -6.14 19.21
CA LYS A 571 18.84 -5.09 18.58
C LYS A 571 19.42 -4.57 17.26
N LYS A 572 20.74 -4.52 17.15
CA LYS A 572 21.45 -4.09 15.94
C LYS A 572 21.30 -5.13 14.82
N GLU A 573 21.53 -6.40 15.14
CA GLU A 573 21.34 -7.52 14.22
C GLU A 573 19.89 -7.58 13.69
N ARG A 574 18.90 -7.31 14.54
CA ARG A 574 17.47 -7.26 14.18
C ARG A 574 17.07 -6.02 13.37
N GLY A 575 17.96 -5.03 13.22
CA GLY A 575 17.65 -3.73 12.60
C GLY A 575 16.77 -2.79 13.44
N ILE A 576 16.50 -3.13 14.71
CA ILE A 576 15.64 -2.33 15.61
C ILE A 576 16.32 -1.02 16.01
N SER A 577 17.65 -1.04 16.22
CA SER A 577 18.40 0.15 16.61
C SER A 577 18.24 1.29 15.59
N ALA A 578 18.30 0.98 14.30
CA ALA A 578 18.16 1.97 13.22
C ALA A 578 16.78 2.65 13.18
N TRP A 579 15.74 1.99 13.71
CA TRP A 579 14.40 2.58 13.82
C TRP A 579 14.22 3.37 15.12
N GLN A 580 14.78 2.90 16.24
CA GLN A 580 14.44 3.43 17.56
C GLN A 580 15.40 4.48 18.10
N ASP A 581 16.62 4.54 17.58
CA ASP A 581 17.65 5.41 18.11
C ASP A 581 18.15 6.36 17.01
N PRO A 582 17.65 7.62 16.98
CA PRO A 582 18.13 8.63 16.04
C PRO A 582 19.63 8.93 16.20
N SER A 583 20.21 8.65 17.38
CA SER A 583 21.64 8.82 17.62
C SER A 583 22.48 7.69 17.03
N SER A 584 21.85 6.54 16.76
CA SER A 584 22.47 5.38 16.12
C SER A 584 22.63 5.51 14.61
N CYS A 585 21.98 6.50 13.98
CA CYS A 585 22.25 6.86 12.59
C CYS A 585 23.73 7.24 12.43
N SER A 586 24.38 6.74 11.38
CA SER A 586 25.76 7.12 11.10
C SER A 586 25.86 8.61 10.79
N GLU A 587 27.02 9.22 10.99
CA GLU A 587 27.21 10.63 10.63
C GLU A 587 26.98 10.88 9.12
N GLU A 588 27.20 9.86 8.29
CA GLU A 588 26.89 9.85 6.86
C GLU A 588 25.37 9.86 6.60
N GLU A 589 24.58 9.11 7.37
CA GLU A 589 23.11 9.13 7.29
C GLU A 589 22.54 10.46 7.80
N LYS A 590 23.10 11.02 8.88
CA LYS A 590 22.67 12.34 9.40
C LYS A 590 23.01 13.47 8.43
N ALA A 591 24.15 13.40 7.76
CA ALA A 591 24.54 14.37 6.72
C ALA A 591 23.59 14.35 5.51
N LEU A 592 22.85 13.25 5.33
CA LEU A 592 21.87 13.11 4.26
C LEU A 592 20.53 13.79 4.58
N PHE A 593 20.25 14.13 5.84
CA PHE A 593 18.97 14.71 6.21
C PHE A 593 18.80 16.13 5.64
N GLU A 594 17.70 16.34 4.92
CA GLU A 594 17.39 17.62 4.28
C GLU A 594 16.45 18.51 5.10
N ASP A 595 15.74 17.94 6.08
CA ASP A 595 14.91 18.64 7.09
C ASP A 595 15.19 18.07 8.50
N THR A 596 14.88 18.84 9.55
CA THR A 596 15.09 18.45 10.96
C THR A 596 13.87 17.75 11.57
N ALA A 597 14.01 17.23 12.79
CA ALA A 597 12.91 16.60 13.53
C ALA A 597 11.72 17.56 13.84
N GLU A 598 11.88 18.86 13.66
CA GLU A 598 10.83 19.87 13.84
C GLU A 598 9.61 19.63 12.93
N ILE A 599 9.78 18.90 11.82
CA ILE A 599 8.68 18.53 10.93
C ILE A 599 7.58 17.72 11.64
N TYR A 600 7.94 17.00 12.71
CA TYR A 600 7.06 16.14 13.50
C TYR A 600 6.29 16.88 14.60
N GLU A 601 6.64 18.15 14.88
CA GLU A 601 6.01 18.90 15.96
C GLU A 601 4.51 19.10 15.72
N PHE A 602 3.73 19.18 16.79
CA PHE A 602 2.30 19.43 16.67
C PHE A 602 2.02 20.89 16.22
N PRO A 603 1.02 21.18 15.36
CA PRO A 603 0.72 22.54 14.88
C PRO A 603 -0.09 23.37 15.90
N LEU A 604 0.29 23.35 17.18
CA LEU A 604 -0.31 24.19 18.23
C LEU A 604 0.56 25.41 18.53
N SER A 605 -0.07 26.46 19.08
CA SER A 605 0.67 27.63 19.56
C SER A 605 1.69 27.25 20.65
N GLN A 606 2.83 27.94 20.65
CA GLN A 606 3.94 27.69 21.59
C GLN A 606 3.55 27.85 23.08
N ARG A 607 2.45 28.56 23.38
CA ARG A 607 1.91 28.68 24.73
C ARG A 607 1.20 27.41 25.18
N ILE A 608 0.47 26.78 24.27
CA ILE A 608 -0.25 25.53 24.56
C ILE A 608 0.74 24.39 24.69
N LYS A 609 1.77 24.32 23.82
CA LYS A 609 2.82 23.28 23.86
C LYS A 609 3.58 23.20 25.19
N ARG A 610 3.70 24.31 25.93
CA ARG A 610 4.43 24.38 27.21
C ARG A 610 3.64 23.89 28.42
N LEU A 611 2.38 23.50 28.27
CA LEU A 611 1.60 22.98 29.40
C LEU A 611 2.17 21.63 29.86
N ARG A 612 2.47 21.51 31.15
CA ARG A 612 3.03 20.28 31.75
C ARG A 612 2.13 19.05 31.63
N ILE A 613 0.85 19.23 31.33
CA ILE A 613 -0.11 18.14 31.17
C ILE A 613 0.21 17.26 29.96
N TRP A 614 0.90 17.80 28.95
CA TRP A 614 1.25 17.08 27.72
C TRP A 614 2.26 15.96 27.95
N LYS A 615 3.04 16.01 29.04
CA LYS A 615 3.94 14.92 29.45
C LYS A 615 3.23 13.58 29.64
N TYR A 616 1.94 13.62 30.01
CA TYR A 616 1.14 12.41 30.25
C TYR A 616 0.37 11.95 29.01
N ILE A 617 0.49 12.67 27.88
CA ILE A 617 -0.25 12.40 26.65
C ILE A 617 0.71 11.78 25.62
N PRO A 618 0.62 10.47 25.34
CA PRO A 618 1.65 9.72 24.60
C PRO A 618 1.85 10.12 23.14
N PHE A 619 0.91 10.86 22.55
CA PHE A 619 0.96 11.34 21.17
C PHE A 619 1.43 12.80 21.04
N MET A 620 1.77 13.44 22.16
CA MET A 620 2.31 14.80 22.23
C MET A 620 3.78 14.79 22.64
N PRO A 621 4.60 15.74 22.14
CA PRO A 621 6.00 15.84 22.53
C PRO A 621 6.14 16.27 24.00
N ASP A 622 7.16 15.75 24.72
CA ASP A 622 7.44 16.19 26.09
C ASP A 622 7.91 17.67 26.06
N PRO A 623 7.26 18.58 26.80
CA PRO A 623 7.70 19.97 26.90
C PRO A 623 9.16 20.14 27.35
N ALA A 624 9.71 19.20 28.13
CA ALA A 624 11.09 19.27 28.63
C ALA A 624 12.15 18.92 27.56
N GLU A 625 11.85 17.98 26.65
CA GLU A 625 12.74 17.67 25.50
C GLU A 625 12.82 18.84 24.51
N ASN A 626 11.75 19.63 24.39
CA ASN A 626 11.72 20.82 23.53
C ASN A 626 12.61 21.97 24.05
N GLU A 627 12.78 22.11 25.38
CA GLU A 627 13.65 23.14 25.97
C GLU A 627 15.14 22.81 25.79
N GLU A 628 15.51 21.52 25.79
CA GLU A 628 16.88 21.03 25.61
C GLU A 628 17.36 21.12 24.14
N ASN A 629 16.46 20.92 23.17
CA ASN A 629 16.76 21.13 21.76
C ASN A 629 16.88 22.62 21.39
N GLN A 630 16.18 23.51 22.10
CA GLN A 630 16.29 24.97 21.87
C GLN A 630 17.53 25.59 22.51
N THR A 631 18.15 24.95 23.50
CA THR A 631 19.39 25.43 24.15
C THR A 631 20.66 24.94 23.46
N LYS A 632 20.55 24.07 22.45
CA LYS A 632 21.66 23.55 21.63
C LYS A 632 21.74 24.15 20.21
N LEU A 633 20.87 25.10 19.88
CA LEU A 633 20.98 26.01 18.73
C LEU A 633 21.60 27.34 19.20
#